data_AF-A0A920HH31-F1
#
_entry.id   AF-A0A920HH31-F1
#
_cell.length_a   1.000
_cell.length_b   1.000
_cell.length_c   1.000
_cell.angle_alpha   90.00
_cell.angle_beta   90.00
_cell.angle_gamma   90.00
#
_symmetry.space_group_name_H-M   'P 1'
#
loop_
_entity.id
_entity.type
_entity.pdbx_description
1 polymer ?
#
loop_
_entity_poly.entity_id
_entity_poly.type
_entity_poly.pdbx_seq_one_letter_code
_entity_poly.pdbx_strand_id
1 'polypeptide(L)'
;MYIMDDGLELALGMHYGNNFVGILLMTADWTVLQTDSVLKYVGEPNMSMMFVTSIPLQILLLIYFSKKYNWVNWREKLLGSVQ
;
A
#
# COMPACT_ATOMS: atom_id res chain seq x y z
N MET A 1 -1.39 1.16 -8.18
CA MET A 1 -0.38 1.69 -9.12
C MET A 1 -0.50 1.04 -10.49
N TYR A 2 -0.63 -0.29 -10.61
CA TYR A 2 -0.70 -1.05 -11.88
C TYR A 2 -1.33 -0.36 -13.11
N ILE A 3 -2.58 0.11 -12.99
CA ILE A 3 -3.31 0.74 -14.10
C ILE A 3 -2.69 2.10 -14.49
N MET A 4 -1.98 2.74 -13.55
CA MET A 4 -1.35 4.03 -13.74
C MET A 4 0.03 3.96 -14.40
N ASP A 5 0.83 2.94 -14.08
CA ASP A 5 2.15 2.71 -14.69
C ASP A 5 2.10 1.84 -15.95
N ASP A 6 0.91 1.33 -16.35
CA ASP A 6 0.72 0.42 -17.48
C ASP A 6 1.67 -0.80 -17.42
N GLY A 7 2.00 -1.22 -16.19
CA GLY A 7 3.05 -2.20 -15.88
C GLY A 7 2.94 -2.71 -14.45
N LEU A 8 3.77 -3.70 -14.09
CA LEU A 8 3.75 -4.31 -12.75
C LEU A 8 4.79 -3.71 -11.81
N GLU A 9 5.77 -3.00 -12.34
CA GLU A 9 6.99 -2.62 -11.66
C GLU A 9 6.72 -1.73 -10.45
N LEU A 10 5.90 -0.67 -10.61
CA LEU A 10 5.63 0.24 -9.51
C LEU A 10 4.69 -0.40 -8.48
N ALA A 11 3.71 -1.19 -8.93
CA ALA A 11 2.81 -1.91 -8.05
C ALA A 11 3.57 -2.92 -7.17
N LEU A 12 4.44 -3.73 -7.77
CA LEU A 12 5.26 -4.70 -7.07
C LEU A 12 6.31 -4.04 -6.18
N GLY A 13 6.98 -3.00 -6.66
CA GLY A 13 7.95 -2.24 -5.87
C GLY A 13 7.32 -1.63 -4.62
N MET A 14 6.13 -1.04 -4.75
CA MET A 14 5.40 -0.48 -3.61
C MET A 14 4.87 -1.56 -2.66
N HIS A 15 4.35 -2.67 -3.19
CA HIS A 15 3.92 -3.79 -2.37
C HIS A 15 5.09 -4.39 -1.59
N TYR A 16 6.22 -4.64 -2.25
CA TYR A 16 7.44 -5.14 -1.61
C TYR A 16 7.94 -4.16 -0.54
N GLY A 17 8.07 -2.87 -0.87
CA GLY A 17 8.56 -1.86 0.07
C GLY A 17 7.69 -1.72 1.32
N ASN A 18 6.36 -1.67 1.16
CA ASN A 18 5.44 -1.59 2.30
C ASN A 18 5.51 -2.81 3.19
N ASN A 19 5.54 -4.02 2.61
CA ASN A 19 5.64 -5.25 3.38
C ASN A 19 7.01 -5.39 4.06
N PHE A 20 8.10 -5.03 3.37
CA PHE A 20 9.45 -5.08 3.91
C PHE A 20 9.61 -4.15 5.12
N VAL A 21 9.15 -2.91 5.02
CA VAL A 21 9.14 -1.98 6.18
C VAL A 21 8.22 -2.50 7.28
N GLY A 22 7.04 -3.03 6.92
CA GLY A 22 6.08 -3.60 7.86
C GLY A 22 6.69 -4.70 8.72
N ILE A 23 7.30 -5.72 8.10
CA ILE A 23 7.90 -6.86 8.82
C ILE A 23 9.12 -6.48 9.64
N LEU A 24 9.83 -5.40 9.30
CA LEU A 24 10.92 -4.91 10.14
C LEU A 24 10.40 -4.21 11.39
N LEU A 25 9.29 -3.49 11.27
CA LEU A 25 8.74 -2.67 12.36
C LEU A 25 7.86 -3.46 13.31
N MET A 26 7.01 -4.37 12.82
CA MET A 26 6.02 -5.04 13.65
C MET A 26 5.72 -6.47 13.19
N THR A 27 5.58 -7.38 14.16
CA THR A 27 5.01 -8.72 13.98
C THR A 27 3.83 -8.94 14.93
N ALA A 28 2.88 -9.80 14.54
CA ALA A 28 1.80 -10.30 15.40
C ALA A 28 1.53 -11.79 15.11
N ASP A 29 0.67 -12.44 15.88
CA ASP A 29 0.20 -13.80 15.60
C ASP A 29 -0.72 -13.86 14.36
N TRP A 30 -1.45 -12.78 14.08
CA TRP A 30 -2.32 -12.66 12.91
C TRP A 30 -1.63 -12.09 11.66
N THR A 31 -0.35 -11.68 11.72
CA THR A 31 0.37 -11.25 10.52
C THR A 31 0.77 -12.45 9.66
N VAL A 32 0.68 -12.31 8.33
CA VAL A 32 1.02 -13.38 7.36
C VAL A 32 2.47 -13.85 7.50
N LEU A 33 3.38 -12.91 7.76
CA LEU A 33 4.77 -13.21 8.08
C LEU A 33 4.99 -12.96 9.57
N GLN A 34 5.39 -14.00 10.28
CA GLN A 34 5.80 -13.95 11.69
C GLN A 34 7.32 -14.05 11.74
N THR A 35 7.98 -12.90 11.87
CA THR A 35 9.44 -12.78 11.85
C THR A 35 9.89 -11.86 12.99
N ASP A 36 11.18 -11.90 13.32
CA ASP A 36 11.73 -10.95 14.29
C ASP A 36 11.58 -9.52 13.75
N SER A 37 10.95 -8.68 14.56
CA SER A 37 10.65 -7.27 14.26
C SER A 37 10.98 -6.40 15.47
N VAL A 38 11.08 -5.09 15.25
CA VAL A 38 11.32 -4.12 16.34
C VAL A 38 10.20 -4.14 17.39
N LEU A 39 8.95 -4.31 16.96
CA LEU A 39 7.78 -4.34 17.82
C LEU A 39 7.04 -5.68 17.69
N LYS A 40 6.46 -6.15 18.81
CA LYS A 40 5.51 -7.25 18.83
C LYS A 40 4.15 -6.75 19.27
N TYR A 41 3.16 -6.89 18.40
CA TYR A 41 1.77 -6.60 18.75
C TYR A 41 1.14 -7.84 19.41
N VAL A 42 0.44 -7.64 20.53
CA VAL A 42 -0.15 -8.71 21.35
C VAL A 42 -1.68 -8.60 21.46
N GLY A 43 -2.29 -7.72 20.66
CA GLY A 43 -3.74 -7.53 20.63
C GLY A 43 -4.40 -8.23 19.43
N GLU A 44 -5.73 -8.23 19.46
CA GLU A 44 -6.55 -8.67 18.34
C GLU A 44 -6.46 -7.70 17.14
N PRO A 45 -6.58 -8.19 15.90
CA PRO A 45 -6.54 -7.34 14.72
C PRO A 45 -7.75 -6.40 14.70
N ASN A 46 -7.49 -5.09 14.57
CA ASN A 46 -8.53 -4.09 14.38
C ASN A 46 -8.56 -3.62 12.91
N MET A 47 -9.38 -4.29 12.11
CA MET A 47 -9.51 -4.01 10.68
C MET A 47 -9.90 -2.55 10.39
N SER A 48 -10.78 -1.97 11.20
CA SER A 48 -11.20 -0.57 11.04
C SER A 48 -10.02 0.39 11.21
N MET A 49 -9.19 0.17 12.24
CA MET A 49 -7.98 0.97 12.47
C MET A 49 -6.96 0.79 11.34
N MET A 50 -6.80 -0.43 10.83
CA MET A 50 -5.93 -0.71 9.69
C MET A 50 -6.38 0.04 8.43
N PHE A 51 -7.68 0.08 8.14
CA PHE A 51 -8.19 0.84 6.99
C PHE A 51 -8.07 2.35 7.17
N VAL A 52 -8.39 2.87 8.35
CA VAL A 52 -8.30 4.32 8.66
C VAL A 52 -6.86 4.82 8.53
N THR A 53 -5.86 3.98 8.85
CA THR A 53 -4.44 4.35 8.73
C THR A 53 -3.87 4.12 7.33
N SER A 54 -4.23 3.04 6.64
CA SER A 54 -3.66 2.67 5.33
C SER A 54 -4.26 3.44 4.15
N ILE A 55 -5.57 3.72 4.13
CA ILE A 55 -6.23 4.38 2.99
C ILE A 55 -5.69 5.80 2.76
N PRO A 56 -5.56 6.68 3.78
CA PRO A 56 -5.01 8.01 3.57
C PRO A 56 -3.57 7.97 3.03
N LEU A 57 -2.74 7.06 3.54
CA LEU A 57 -1.36 6.87 3.05
C LEU A 57 -1.35 6.47 1.56
N GLN A 58 -2.24 5.56 1.16
CA GLN A 58 -2.35 5.12 -0.23
C GLN A 58 -2.80 6.24 -1.17
N ILE A 59 -3.70 7.12 -0.72
CA ILE A 59 -4.13 8.32 -1.47
C ILE A 59 -2.98 9.32 -1.60
N LEU A 60 -2.24 9.58 -0.52
CA LEU A 60 -1.08 10.47 -0.55
C LEU A 60 0.00 9.98 -1.51
N LEU A 61 0.29 8.67 -1.50
CA LEU A 61 1.21 8.04 -2.43
C LEU A 61 0.72 8.15 -3.88
N LEU A 62 -0.58 7.96 -4.14
CA LEU A 62 -1.16 8.14 -5.46
C LEU A 62 -0.95 9.58 -5.97
N ILE A 63 -1.22 10.59 -5.13
CA ILE A 63 -1.02 12.00 -5.49
C ILE A 63 0.47 12.30 -5.73
N TYR A 64 1.35 11.79 -4.87
CA TYR A 64 2.79 11.93 -5.03
C TYR A 64 3.27 11.35 -6.36
N PHE A 65 2.89 10.10 -6.68
CA PHE A 65 3.31 9.45 -7.92
C PHE A 65 2.68 10.07 -9.16
N SER A 66 1.44 10.54 -9.08
CA SER A 66 0.81 11.30 -10.16
C SER A 66 1.63 12.53 -10.52
N LYS A 67 2.16 13.26 -9.53
CA LYS A 67 3.07 14.39 -9.76
C LYS A 67 4.46 13.94 -10.22
N LYS A 68 5.03 12.90 -9.61
CA LYS A 68 6.38 12.41 -9.91
C LYS A 68 6.52 11.88 -11.34
N TYR A 69 5.51 11.16 -11.82
CA TYR A 69 5.50 10.52 -13.14
C TYR A 69 4.65 11.30 -14.16
N ASN A 70 4.16 12.49 -13.79
CA ASN A 70 3.32 13.34 -14.64
C ASN A 70 2.12 12.58 -15.24
N TRP A 71 1.48 11.73 -14.45
CA TRP A 71 0.32 10.98 -14.92
C TRP A 71 -0.84 11.92 -15.23
N VAL A 72 -1.18 12.00 -16.51
CA VAL A 72 -2.37 12.67 -17.04
C VAL A 72 -3.56 11.71 -17.01
N ASN A 73 -4.78 12.24 -16.86
CA ASN A 73 -6.04 11.47 -16.89
C ASN A 73 -6.12 10.29 -15.89
N TRP A 74 -5.36 10.33 -14.79
CA TRP A 74 -5.36 9.26 -13.78
C TRP A 74 -6.73 8.97 -13.16
N ARG A 75 -7.61 9.99 -13.12
CA ARG A 75 -8.99 9.84 -12.65
C ARG A 75 -9.82 8.96 -13.57
N GLU A 76 -9.68 9.15 -14.89
CA GLU A 76 -10.36 8.33 -15.90
C GLU A 76 -9.82 6.90 -15.88
N LYS A 77 -8.51 6.73 -15.78
CA LYS A 77 -7.90 5.40 -15.62
C LYS A 77 -8.39 4.65 -14.38
N LEU A 78 -8.65 5.34 -13.26
CA LEU A 78 -9.07 4.69 -12.00
C LEU A 78 -10.58 4.52 -11.85
N LEU A 79 -11.39 5.41 -12.42
CA LEU A 79 -12.85 5.46 -12.21
C LEU A 79 -13.65 5.28 -13.50
N GLY A 80 -12.97 5.13 -14.64
CA GLY A 80 -13.60 4.89 -15.93
C GLY A 80 -14.31 3.54 -15.97
N SER A 81 -15.27 3.42 -16.88
CA SER A 81 -15.94 2.15 -17.15
C SER A 81 -14.97 1.13 -17.74
N VAL A 82 -14.95 -0.07 -17.19
CA VAL A 82 -14.28 -1.22 -17.81
C VAL A 82 -15.07 -1.58 -19.08
N GLN A 83 -14.42 -1.55 -20.23
CA GLN A 83 -14.97 -2.09 -21.48
C GLN A 83 -14.57 -3.56 -21.62
#